data_AF-A0A1X7V9M7-F1
#
_entry.id   AF-A0A1X7V9M7-F1
#
_cell.length_a   1.000
_cell.length_b   1.000
_cell.length_c   1.000
_cell.angle_alpha   90.00
_cell.angle_beta   90.00
_cell.angle_gamma   90.00
#
_symmetry.space_group_name_H-M   'P 1'
#
loop_
_entity.id
_entity.type
_entity.pdbx_description
1 polymer ?
#
loop_
_entity_poly.entity_id
_entity_poly.type
_entity_poly.pdbx_seq_one_letter_code
_entity_poly.pdbx_strand_id
1 'polypeptide(L)'
;FATARVSEGIPRIAAVLTDGWSNNPLATVQAAQAVHNDGIYVYSIGIGNRISYQELVSIASSGQGNVFNVSGFSSSDFGGVLRQLQVSTCSKIATTIPKGSSRLLQYEFPSMGMTLKVDITVGNLVVHGSFSVQNPNELTQDFSVMSNGNDIDYFISPELMRQSTNNDNNDGRRTKRQAPMPANATNANVYLSIVGLNDDNTFVLNTTFGDTTESFPSSGTSVLGSMVLIMAALLCFFLFIWI
;
A
#
# COMPACT_ATOMS: atom_id res chain seq x y z
N PHE A 1 -18.25 5.25 -9.02
CA PHE A 1 -17.10 5.88 -9.70
C PHE A 1 -16.10 4.80 -10.12
N ALA A 2 -16.55 3.89 -10.99
CA ALA A 2 -15.80 2.69 -11.32
C ALA A 2 -14.61 3.01 -12.23
N THR A 3 -13.40 2.73 -11.74
CA THR A 3 -12.14 2.82 -12.50
C THR A 3 -11.34 1.55 -12.25
N ALA A 4 -10.34 1.25 -13.09
CA ALA A 4 -9.46 0.09 -12.89
C ALA A 4 -8.78 0.07 -11.50
N ARG A 5 -8.64 1.23 -10.84
CA ARG A 5 -8.07 1.35 -9.49
C ARG A 5 -9.01 0.89 -8.38
N VAL A 6 -10.31 0.76 -8.65
CA VAL A 6 -11.27 0.22 -7.67
C VAL A 6 -10.99 -1.25 -7.40
N SER A 7 -10.67 -2.02 -8.44
CA SER A 7 -10.25 -3.41 -8.34
C SER A 7 -8.81 -3.60 -7.87
N GLU A 8 -8.06 -2.54 -7.59
CA GLU A 8 -6.68 -2.62 -7.06
C GLU A 8 -6.63 -2.40 -5.55
N GLY A 9 -7.78 -2.30 -4.86
CA GLY A 9 -7.86 -2.25 -3.39
C GLY A 9 -7.07 -1.09 -2.79
N ILE A 10 -6.75 -0.11 -3.63
CA ILE A 10 -6.04 1.10 -3.27
C ILE A 10 -7.06 2.00 -2.57
N PRO A 11 -6.73 2.54 -1.37
CA PRO A 11 -7.56 3.54 -0.72
C PRO A 11 -7.85 4.68 -1.68
N ARG A 12 -9.13 4.92 -1.97
CA ARG A 12 -9.56 6.02 -2.83
C ARG A 12 -9.82 7.23 -1.97
N ILE A 13 -9.07 8.30 -2.23
CA ILE A 13 -9.09 9.52 -1.45
C ILE A 13 -9.38 10.69 -2.37
N ALA A 14 -10.29 11.57 -1.97
CA ALA A 14 -10.57 12.83 -2.64
C ALA A 14 -10.27 14.00 -1.69
N ALA A 15 -9.70 15.08 -2.23
CA ALA A 15 -9.55 16.34 -1.54
C ALA A 15 -10.36 17.40 -2.30
N VAL A 16 -11.34 18.01 -1.63
CA VAL A 16 -12.17 19.08 -2.19
C VAL A 16 -11.66 20.41 -1.68
N LEU A 17 -11.31 21.32 -2.58
CA LEU A 17 -10.84 22.66 -2.26
C LEU A 17 -11.92 23.67 -2.69
N THR A 18 -12.29 24.61 -1.82
CA THR A 18 -13.21 25.70 -2.16
C THR A 18 -12.86 26.98 -1.40
N ASP A 19 -13.01 28.12 -2.06
CA ASP A 19 -12.88 29.46 -1.48
C ASP A 19 -14.25 30.14 -1.26
N GLY A 20 -15.33 29.43 -1.57
CA GLY A 20 -16.68 29.96 -1.69
C GLY A 20 -17.76 29.04 -1.14
N TRP A 21 -18.97 29.58 -1.02
CA TRP A 21 -20.20 28.82 -0.79
C TRP A 21 -20.63 28.12 -2.09
N SER A 22 -21.22 26.94 -1.99
CA SER A 22 -21.88 26.36 -3.15
C SER A 22 -23.13 27.15 -3.54
N ASN A 23 -23.34 27.24 -4.85
CA ASN A 23 -24.57 27.76 -5.42
C ASN A 23 -25.78 26.84 -5.14
N ASN A 24 -25.54 25.56 -4.80
CA ASN A 24 -26.58 24.61 -4.45
C ASN A 24 -26.10 23.63 -3.36
N PRO A 25 -26.21 24.00 -2.08
CA PRO A 25 -25.73 23.18 -0.96
C PRO A 25 -26.38 21.79 -0.88
N LEU A 26 -27.66 21.68 -1.24
CA LEU A 26 -28.36 20.38 -1.20
C LEU A 26 -27.80 19.40 -2.24
N ALA A 27 -27.51 19.88 -3.45
CA ALA A 27 -26.86 19.08 -4.47
C ALA A 27 -25.42 18.70 -4.07
N THR A 28 -24.69 19.61 -3.40
CA THR A 28 -23.36 19.31 -2.85
C THR A 28 -23.40 18.14 -1.87
N VAL A 29 -24.34 18.15 -0.92
CA VAL A 29 -24.52 17.08 0.07
C VAL A 29 -24.86 15.74 -0.61
N GLN A 30 -25.77 15.75 -1.59
CA GLN A 30 -26.15 14.54 -2.32
C GLN A 30 -24.96 13.94 -3.11
N ALA A 31 -24.16 14.79 -3.74
CA ALA A 31 -22.95 14.36 -4.44
C ALA A 31 -21.91 13.79 -3.47
N ALA A 32 -21.70 14.43 -2.32
CA ALA A 32 -20.81 13.92 -1.27
C ALA A 32 -21.26 12.54 -0.78
N GLN A 33 -22.55 12.36 -0.53
CA GLN A 33 -23.10 11.06 -0.13
C GLN A 33 -22.85 9.98 -1.19
N ALA A 34 -23.03 10.30 -2.47
CA ALA A 34 -22.75 9.35 -3.56
C ALA A 34 -21.26 8.95 -3.61
N VAL A 35 -20.34 9.89 -3.34
CA VAL A 35 -18.90 9.63 -3.26
C VAL A 35 -18.56 8.76 -2.05
N HIS A 36 -19.17 9.03 -0.89
CA HIS A 36 -18.98 8.20 0.32
C HIS A 36 -19.52 6.78 0.14
N ASN A 37 -20.70 6.64 -0.46
CA ASN A 37 -21.31 5.34 -0.76
C ASN A 37 -20.46 4.52 -1.72
N ASP A 38 -19.70 5.18 -2.59
CA ASP A 38 -18.75 4.53 -3.48
C ASP A 38 -17.40 4.22 -2.79
N GLY A 39 -17.28 4.37 -1.47
CA GLY A 39 -16.08 4.02 -0.70
C GLY A 39 -14.89 4.96 -0.90
N ILE A 40 -15.13 6.20 -1.34
CA ILE A 40 -14.10 7.23 -1.49
C ILE A 40 -14.06 8.08 -0.23
N TYR A 41 -12.88 8.19 0.38
CA TYR A 41 -12.66 8.97 1.59
C TYR A 41 -12.32 10.43 1.24
N VAL A 42 -13.10 11.37 1.75
CA VAL A 42 -13.05 12.78 1.35
C VAL A 42 -12.49 13.66 2.47
N TYR A 43 -11.55 14.52 2.10
CA TYR A 43 -11.08 15.68 2.86
C TYR A 43 -11.62 16.97 2.23
N SER A 44 -11.99 17.94 3.06
CA SER A 44 -12.54 19.22 2.59
C SER A 44 -11.68 20.36 3.09
N ILE A 45 -11.24 21.23 2.19
CA ILE A 45 -10.30 22.31 2.45
C ILE A 45 -10.97 23.62 2.04
N GLY A 46 -11.31 24.43 3.04
CA GLY A 46 -11.78 25.79 2.86
C GLY A 46 -10.61 26.76 2.72
N ILE A 47 -10.73 27.74 1.83
CA ILE A 47 -9.71 28.76 1.59
C ILE A 47 -10.32 30.14 1.87
N GLY A 48 -9.69 30.90 2.76
CA GLY A 48 -10.17 32.22 3.17
C GLY A 48 -11.46 32.15 3.99
N ASN A 49 -12.25 33.23 3.92
CA ASN A 49 -13.36 33.47 4.85
C ASN A 49 -14.76 33.35 4.22
N ARG A 50 -14.85 33.11 2.91
CA ARG A 50 -16.12 33.05 2.16
C ARG A 50 -16.64 31.62 2.01
N ILE A 51 -16.39 30.79 3.02
CA ILE A 51 -16.72 29.37 3.03
C ILE A 51 -17.89 29.08 3.99
N SER A 52 -18.57 27.96 3.77
CA SER A 52 -19.54 27.43 4.74
C SER A 52 -18.92 26.23 5.44
N TYR A 53 -18.58 26.38 6.72
CA TYR A 53 -17.99 25.27 7.48
C TYR A 53 -18.93 24.06 7.56
N GLN A 54 -20.23 24.29 7.68
CA GLN A 54 -21.23 23.22 7.68
C GLN A 54 -21.25 22.47 6.34
N GLU A 55 -21.09 23.18 5.23
CA GLU A 55 -20.99 22.55 3.92
C GLU A 55 -19.72 21.69 3.81
N LEU A 56 -18.58 22.20 4.24
CA LEU A 56 -17.33 21.42 4.26
C LEU A 56 -17.46 20.15 5.11
N VAL A 57 -18.08 20.25 6.29
CA VAL A 57 -18.34 19.09 7.16
C VAL A 57 -19.22 18.06 6.47
N SER A 58 -20.21 18.49 5.68
CA SER A 58 -21.09 17.58 4.95
C SER A 58 -20.41 16.86 3.78
N ILE A 59 -19.36 17.47 3.21
CA ILE A 59 -18.55 16.87 2.14
C ILE A 59 -17.53 15.87 2.71
N ALA A 60 -16.96 16.17 3.87
CA ALA A 60 -15.88 15.43 4.48
C ALA A 60 -16.33 14.08 5.08
N SER A 61 -15.59 12.99 4.84
CA SER A 61 -16.02 11.64 5.25
C SER A 61 -16.01 11.39 6.76
N SER A 62 -15.18 12.09 7.53
CA SER A 62 -15.18 12.03 9.01
C SER A 62 -15.67 13.32 9.64
N GLY A 63 -16.57 14.02 8.92
CA GLY A 63 -17.08 15.33 9.32
C GLY A 63 -15.94 16.29 9.65
N GLN A 64 -16.04 16.93 10.80
CA GLN A 64 -15.09 17.95 11.27
C GLN A 64 -13.62 17.48 11.28
N GLY A 65 -13.36 16.19 11.53
CA GLY A 65 -12.00 15.64 11.61
C GLY A 65 -11.23 15.63 10.28
N ASN A 66 -11.93 15.82 9.16
CA ASN A 66 -11.36 15.87 7.81
C ASN A 66 -11.55 17.24 7.14
N VAL A 67 -11.96 18.26 7.91
CA VAL A 67 -12.10 19.63 7.41
C VAL A 67 -10.87 20.43 7.78
N PHE A 68 -10.26 21.05 6.78
CA PHE A 68 -9.17 21.98 6.94
C PHE A 68 -9.60 23.37 6.48
N ASN A 69 -9.10 24.41 7.15
CA ASN A 69 -9.28 25.78 6.69
C ASN A 69 -7.91 26.44 6.58
N VAL A 70 -7.64 27.08 5.44
CA VAL A 70 -6.40 27.79 5.17
C VAL A 70 -6.70 29.24 4.84
N SER A 71 -5.79 30.15 5.18
CA SER A 71 -5.99 31.60 5.00
C SER A 71 -5.95 32.05 3.54
N GLY A 72 -5.28 31.31 2.67
CA GLY A 72 -5.03 31.71 1.29
C GLY A 72 -4.39 30.59 0.47
N PHE A 73 -3.92 30.94 -0.72
CA PHE A 73 -3.35 30.00 -1.70
C PHE A 73 -1.82 29.88 -1.62
N SER A 74 -1.17 30.49 -0.62
CA SER A 74 0.29 30.44 -0.51
C SER A 74 0.77 29.06 -0.04
N SER A 75 2.00 28.70 -0.39
CA SER A 75 2.62 27.45 0.08
C SER A 75 2.70 27.38 1.60
N SER A 76 2.92 28.51 2.28
CA SER A 76 2.92 28.61 3.74
C SER A 76 1.54 28.33 4.36
N ASP A 77 0.45 28.75 3.71
CA ASP A 77 -0.91 28.50 4.21
C ASP A 77 -1.24 26.98 4.15
N PHE A 78 -0.73 26.29 3.13
CA PHE A 78 -0.99 24.87 2.91
C PHE A 78 -0.04 23.94 3.67
N GLY A 79 1.09 24.43 4.21
CA GLY A 79 2.11 23.59 4.82
C GLY A 79 1.59 22.66 5.94
N GLY A 80 0.68 23.16 6.78
CA GLY A 80 0.05 22.36 7.85
C GLY A 80 -0.91 21.30 7.31
N VAL A 81 -1.75 21.68 6.34
CA VAL A 81 -2.74 20.79 5.73
C VAL A 81 -2.06 19.66 4.95
N LEU A 82 -1.03 19.98 4.16
CA LEU A 82 -0.29 18.99 3.38
C LEU A 82 0.36 17.94 4.28
N ARG A 83 0.94 18.34 5.42
CA ARG A 83 1.53 17.39 6.38
C ARG A 83 0.49 16.46 6.99
N GLN A 84 -0.68 16.98 7.37
CA GLN A 84 -1.77 16.16 7.94
C GLN A 84 -2.36 15.21 6.89
N LEU A 85 -2.55 15.68 5.65
CA LEU A 85 -2.96 14.83 4.54
C LEU A 85 -1.93 13.73 4.26
N GLN A 86 -0.63 14.05 4.24
CA GLN A 86 0.42 13.05 4.03
C GLN A 86 0.38 11.94 5.09
N VAL A 87 0.29 12.28 6.38
CA VAL A 87 0.24 11.29 7.46
C VAL A 87 -1.04 10.44 7.37
N SER A 88 -2.19 11.09 7.20
CA SER A 88 -3.49 10.41 7.23
C SER A 88 -3.77 9.56 5.99
N THR A 89 -3.22 9.92 4.83
CA THR A 89 -3.39 9.13 3.60
C THR A 89 -2.40 7.96 3.53
N CYS A 90 -1.14 8.15 3.92
CA CYS A 90 -0.12 7.10 3.89
C CYS A 90 -0.34 6.00 4.94
N SER A 91 -0.97 6.30 6.07
CA SER A 91 -1.27 5.29 7.11
C SER A 91 -2.60 4.56 6.91
N LYS A 92 -3.47 5.01 6.01
CA LYS A 92 -4.68 4.27 5.64
C LYS A 92 -4.33 3.16 4.66
N ILE A 93 -3.70 2.11 5.15
CA ILE A 93 -3.69 0.84 4.42
C ILE A 93 -5.10 0.28 4.56
N ALA A 94 -5.89 0.29 3.47
CA ALA A 94 -7.13 -0.49 3.44
C ALA A 94 -6.75 -1.95 3.71
N THR A 95 -7.04 -2.43 4.91
CA THR A 95 -6.76 -3.80 5.36
C THR A 95 -7.82 -4.76 4.89
N THR A 96 -9.01 -4.27 4.51
CA THR A 96 -10.09 -5.05 3.92
C THR A 96 -10.15 -4.81 2.41
N ILE A 97 -10.08 -5.89 1.63
CA ILE A 97 -10.29 -5.86 0.17
C ILE A 97 -11.51 -6.71 -0.22
N PRO A 98 -12.39 -6.21 -1.10
CA PRO A 98 -13.51 -7.00 -1.60
C PRO A 98 -13.07 -8.14 -2.52
N LYS A 99 -13.98 -9.10 -2.75
CA LYS A 99 -13.77 -10.19 -3.71
C LYS A 99 -13.32 -9.68 -5.07
N GLY A 100 -12.26 -10.28 -5.62
CA GLY A 100 -11.73 -9.97 -6.95
C GLY A 100 -10.99 -8.64 -7.05
N SER A 101 -10.92 -7.87 -5.96
CA SER A 101 -10.01 -6.73 -5.87
C SER A 101 -8.63 -7.22 -5.42
N SER A 102 -7.58 -6.66 -6.01
CA SER A 102 -6.20 -6.85 -5.59
C SER A 102 -5.76 -5.76 -4.63
N ARG A 103 -4.59 -5.86 -4.01
CA ARG A 103 -3.86 -4.77 -3.38
C ARG A 103 -2.44 -4.82 -3.90
N LEU A 104 -2.02 -3.75 -4.57
CA LEU A 104 -0.69 -3.65 -5.15
C LEU A 104 0.31 -3.15 -4.10
N LEU A 105 1.45 -3.83 -4.01
CA LEU A 105 2.58 -3.47 -3.14
C LEU A 105 3.87 -3.52 -3.96
N GLN A 106 4.81 -2.65 -3.62
CA GLN A 106 6.15 -2.65 -4.18
C GLN A 106 7.14 -2.58 -3.03
N TYR A 107 8.12 -3.48 -3.05
CA TYR A 107 9.23 -3.49 -2.11
C TYR A 107 10.55 -3.47 -2.89
N GLU A 108 11.53 -2.74 -2.36
CA GLU A 108 12.92 -2.98 -2.75
C GLU A 108 13.31 -4.38 -2.27
N PHE A 109 13.84 -5.18 -3.18
CA PHE A 109 14.17 -6.57 -2.88
C PHE A 109 15.62 -6.68 -2.38
N PRO A 110 15.82 -7.09 -1.12
CA PRO A 110 17.15 -7.18 -0.54
C PRO A 110 17.93 -8.39 -1.08
N SER A 111 19.26 -8.28 -1.11
CA SER A 111 20.15 -9.37 -1.57
C SER A 111 20.04 -10.66 -0.74
N MET A 112 19.55 -10.57 0.49
CA MET A 112 19.30 -11.71 1.39
C MET A 112 17.91 -12.33 1.27
N GLY A 113 17.04 -11.79 0.41
CA GLY A 113 15.64 -12.19 0.30
C GLY A 113 14.76 -11.57 1.38
N MET A 114 13.46 -11.80 1.30
CA MET A 114 12.47 -11.24 2.22
C MET A 114 11.37 -12.24 2.53
N THR A 115 10.83 -12.17 3.74
CA THR A 115 9.68 -13.00 4.14
C THR A 115 8.41 -12.16 4.10
N LEU A 116 7.46 -12.57 3.27
CA LEU A 116 6.11 -12.02 3.23
C LEU A 116 5.27 -12.65 4.34
N LYS A 117 4.93 -11.84 5.34
CA LYS A 117 4.01 -12.22 6.43
C LYS A 117 2.69 -11.49 6.28
N VAL A 118 1.63 -12.25 6.05
CA VAL A 118 0.26 -11.74 5.91
C VAL A 118 -0.60 -12.42 6.96
N ASP A 119 -0.98 -11.66 7.99
CA ASP A 119 -1.86 -12.13 9.05
C ASP A 119 -3.30 -11.88 8.61
N ILE A 120 -4.04 -12.95 8.33
CA ILE A 120 -5.36 -12.91 7.72
C ILE A 120 -6.41 -13.05 8.83
N THR A 121 -7.24 -12.03 8.95
CA THR A 121 -8.30 -11.97 9.96
C THR A 121 -9.65 -12.39 9.40
N VAL A 122 -9.91 -12.12 8.12
CA VAL A 122 -11.17 -12.47 7.43
C VAL A 122 -10.87 -12.90 6.00
N GLY A 123 -11.56 -13.94 5.53
CA GLY A 123 -11.51 -14.37 4.14
C GLY A 123 -10.23 -15.14 3.77
N ASN A 124 -10.00 -15.28 2.47
CA ASN A 124 -8.82 -15.92 1.92
C ASN A 124 -8.23 -15.02 0.84
N LEU A 125 -6.92 -15.09 0.68
CA LEU A 125 -6.14 -14.27 -0.22
C LEU A 125 -5.30 -15.14 -1.16
N VAL A 126 -5.01 -14.63 -2.35
CA VAL A 126 -3.91 -15.11 -3.17
C VAL A 126 -2.97 -13.95 -3.44
N VAL A 127 -1.68 -14.15 -3.24
CA VAL A 127 -0.63 -13.18 -3.54
C VAL A 127 0.05 -13.61 -4.82
N HIS A 128 -0.05 -12.77 -5.84
CA HIS A 128 0.72 -12.90 -7.08
C HIS A 128 1.96 -12.01 -6.96
N GLY A 129 3.14 -12.58 -7.13
CA GLY A 129 4.40 -11.84 -7.06
C GLY A 129 5.14 -11.82 -8.39
N SER A 130 5.77 -10.71 -8.72
CA SER A 130 6.67 -10.59 -9.87
C SER A 130 7.84 -9.66 -9.61
N PHE A 131 8.99 -9.97 -10.20
CA PHE A 131 10.18 -9.10 -10.17
C PHE A 131 10.27 -8.15 -11.37
N SER A 132 9.33 -8.28 -12.30
CA SER A 132 9.40 -7.61 -13.61
C SER A 132 8.10 -6.93 -14.03
N VAL A 133 6.95 -7.40 -13.55
CA VAL A 133 5.63 -6.85 -13.86
C VAL A 133 5.08 -6.12 -12.64
N GLN A 134 4.78 -4.82 -12.78
CA GLN A 134 4.32 -3.97 -11.66
C GLN A 134 2.97 -4.40 -11.08
N ASN A 135 2.10 -4.95 -11.93
CA ASN A 135 0.74 -5.37 -11.56
C ASN A 135 0.57 -6.85 -11.91
N PRO A 136 1.20 -7.78 -11.15
CA PRO A 136 1.14 -9.20 -11.47
C PRO A 136 -0.28 -9.75 -11.28
N ASN A 137 -0.65 -10.66 -12.15
CA ASN A 137 -1.89 -11.44 -12.09
C ASN A 137 -1.58 -12.92 -12.40
N GLU A 138 -2.61 -13.77 -12.45
CA GLU A 138 -2.47 -15.20 -12.72
C GLU A 138 -1.60 -15.53 -13.95
N LEU A 139 -1.65 -14.68 -14.98
CA LEU A 139 -0.93 -14.87 -16.24
C LEU A 139 0.45 -14.19 -16.26
N THR A 140 0.73 -13.23 -15.39
CA THR A 140 1.98 -12.43 -15.42
C THR A 140 2.87 -12.60 -14.19
N GLN A 141 2.39 -13.31 -13.16
CA GLN A 141 3.17 -13.65 -11.98
C GLN A 141 4.39 -14.53 -12.27
N ASP A 142 5.40 -14.37 -11.42
CA ASP A 142 6.59 -15.23 -11.31
C ASP A 142 6.40 -16.28 -10.20
N PHE A 143 5.67 -15.94 -9.14
CA PHE A 143 5.27 -16.85 -8.07
C PHE A 143 3.87 -16.52 -7.55
N SER A 144 3.23 -17.51 -6.92
CA SER A 144 1.89 -17.38 -6.34
C SER A 144 1.83 -18.04 -4.97
N VAL A 145 1.18 -17.39 -4.00
CA VAL A 145 0.95 -17.95 -2.67
C VAL A 145 -0.50 -17.77 -2.30
N MET A 146 -1.19 -18.84 -1.92
CA MET A 146 -2.61 -18.79 -1.54
C MET A 146 -2.76 -19.07 -0.05
N SER A 147 -3.62 -18.31 0.63
CA SER A 147 -4.02 -18.63 2.00
C SER A 147 -4.93 -19.85 1.95
N ASN A 148 -4.42 -21.02 2.33
CA ASN A 148 -5.23 -22.23 2.42
C ASN A 148 -6.01 -22.27 3.74
N GLY A 149 -6.69 -21.16 4.09
CA GLY A 149 -7.36 -20.98 5.38
C GLY A 149 -6.46 -20.56 6.55
N ASN A 150 -5.17 -20.31 6.30
CA ASN A 150 -4.17 -19.89 7.29
C ASN A 150 -3.46 -18.60 6.85
N ASP A 151 -2.77 -17.95 7.79
CA ASP A 151 -1.83 -16.86 7.52
C ASP A 151 -0.76 -17.26 6.49
N ILE A 152 -0.24 -16.27 5.76
CA ILE A 152 0.84 -16.48 4.79
C ILE A 152 2.16 -16.13 5.45
N ASP A 153 3.07 -17.10 5.49
CA ASP A 153 4.48 -16.91 5.84
C ASP A 153 5.32 -17.49 4.70
N TYR A 154 5.81 -16.62 3.81
CA TYR A 154 6.46 -17.04 2.57
C TYR A 154 7.79 -16.33 2.33
N PHE A 155 8.88 -17.10 2.34
CA PHE A 155 10.20 -16.60 2.01
C PHE A 155 10.39 -16.47 0.49
N ILE A 156 10.59 -15.23 0.05
CA ILE A 156 10.93 -14.86 -1.32
C ILE A 156 12.46 -14.84 -1.41
N SER A 157 13.04 -15.89 -1.96
CA SER A 157 14.49 -16.08 -2.00
C SER A 157 15.16 -15.29 -3.15
N PRO A 158 16.44 -14.89 -3.00
CA PRO A 158 17.20 -14.29 -4.09
C PRO A 158 17.33 -15.21 -5.32
N GLU A 159 17.34 -16.52 -5.11
CA GLU A 159 17.41 -17.50 -6.19
C GLU A 159 16.11 -17.51 -7.01
N LEU A 160 14.95 -17.35 -6.37
CA LEU A 160 13.67 -17.20 -7.07
C LEU A 160 13.68 -15.98 -7.99
N MET A 161 14.24 -14.84 -7.52
CA MET A 161 14.42 -13.66 -8.38
C MET A 161 15.31 -14.00 -9.57
N ARG A 162 16.51 -14.53 -9.31
CA ARG A 162 17.50 -14.83 -10.36
C ARG A 162 16.89 -15.73 -11.43
N GLN A 163 16.20 -16.80 -11.03
CA GLN A 163 15.51 -17.73 -11.95
C GLN A 163 14.39 -17.05 -12.75
N SER A 164 13.63 -16.16 -12.12
CA SER A 164 12.54 -15.42 -12.78
C SER A 164 13.05 -14.37 -13.78
N THR A 165 14.26 -13.82 -13.55
CA THR A 165 14.85 -12.77 -14.40
C THR A 165 15.88 -13.29 -15.41
N ASN A 166 16.34 -14.54 -15.29
CA ASN A 166 17.33 -15.09 -16.20
C ASN A 166 16.71 -15.38 -17.57
N ASN A 167 17.28 -14.76 -18.60
CA ASN A 167 16.93 -14.99 -20.01
C ASN A 167 17.72 -16.15 -20.63
N ASP A 168 18.27 -17.06 -19.83
CA ASP A 168 19.06 -18.18 -20.33
C ASP A 168 18.15 -19.16 -21.06
N ASN A 169 18.09 -19.00 -22.39
CA ASN A 169 17.25 -19.70 -23.36
C ASN A 169 17.55 -21.21 -23.50
N ASN A 170 17.93 -21.91 -22.43
CA ASN A 170 18.31 -23.32 -22.49
C ASN A 170 17.19 -24.31 -22.15
N ASP A 171 16.02 -23.85 -21.69
CA ASP A 171 14.94 -24.74 -21.20
C ASP A 171 13.62 -24.65 -22.00
N GLY A 172 13.59 -23.96 -23.15
CA GLY A 172 12.41 -23.97 -24.04
C GLY A 172 11.09 -23.44 -23.45
N ARG A 173 11.11 -22.88 -22.23
CA ARG A 173 9.94 -22.31 -21.56
C ARG A 173 9.66 -20.93 -22.14
N ARG A 174 8.47 -20.75 -22.72
CA ARG A 174 8.02 -19.48 -23.33
C ARG A 174 8.24 -18.32 -22.36
N THR A 175 9.16 -17.42 -22.69
CA THR A 175 9.45 -16.21 -21.94
C THR A 175 8.26 -15.26 -22.02
N LYS A 176 7.71 -14.87 -20.87
CA LYS A 176 6.75 -13.76 -20.80
C LYS A 176 7.53 -12.49 -21.17
N ARG A 177 6.91 -11.58 -21.94
CA ARG A 177 7.57 -10.35 -22.41
C ARG A 177 8.08 -9.54 -21.22
N GLN A 178 9.38 -9.63 -20.95
CA GLN A 178 10.08 -8.96 -19.85
C GLN A 178 10.91 -7.80 -20.39
N ALA A 179 10.89 -6.66 -19.68
CA ALA A 179 11.84 -5.59 -19.90
C ALA A 179 13.21 -6.01 -19.31
N PRO A 180 14.33 -5.78 -20.00
CA PRO A 180 15.66 -6.06 -19.45
C PRO A 180 15.91 -5.25 -18.17
N MET A 181 16.22 -5.90 -17.05
CA MET A 181 16.72 -5.24 -15.84
C MET A 181 18.24 -5.01 -15.93
N PRO A 182 18.77 -3.94 -15.32
CA PRO A 182 20.19 -3.59 -15.36
C PRO A 182 21.06 -4.58 -14.58
N ALA A 183 22.30 -4.78 -15.06
CA ALA A 183 23.23 -5.84 -14.69
C ALA A 183 23.80 -5.82 -13.24
N ASN A 184 23.20 -5.06 -12.31
CA ASN A 184 23.61 -5.02 -10.90
C ASN A 184 22.36 -5.12 -9.99
N ALA A 185 22.21 -6.26 -9.30
CA ALA A 185 21.03 -6.64 -8.51
C ALA A 185 20.81 -5.84 -7.21
N THR A 186 21.48 -4.70 -7.02
CA THR A 186 21.37 -3.88 -5.81
C THR A 186 20.09 -3.05 -5.73
N ASN A 187 19.31 -2.96 -6.81
CA ASN A 187 18.11 -2.12 -6.92
C ASN A 187 16.90 -2.87 -7.50
N ALA A 188 16.84 -4.20 -7.31
CA ALA A 188 15.69 -4.98 -7.79
C ALA A 188 14.45 -4.63 -6.96
N ASN A 189 13.28 -4.62 -7.61
CA ASN A 189 11.99 -4.49 -6.93
C ASN A 189 11.24 -5.83 -7.02
N VAL A 190 10.46 -6.12 -5.99
CA VAL A 190 9.38 -7.12 -6.08
C VAL A 190 8.04 -6.40 -6.01
N TYR A 191 7.17 -6.74 -6.95
CA TYR A 191 5.80 -6.26 -7.04
C TYR A 191 4.86 -7.37 -6.61
N LEU A 192 3.93 -7.07 -5.71
CA LEU A 192 2.96 -8.02 -5.19
C LEU A 192 1.54 -7.51 -5.48
N SER A 193 0.65 -8.44 -5.80
CA SER A 193 -0.78 -8.21 -5.99
C SER A 193 -1.54 -9.19 -5.09
N ILE A 194 -2.08 -8.68 -3.98
CA ILE A 194 -2.83 -9.48 -2.99
C ILE A 194 -4.31 -9.45 -3.35
N VAL A 195 -4.88 -10.55 -3.81
CA VAL A 195 -6.25 -10.64 -4.30
C VAL A 195 -7.16 -11.30 -3.28
N GLY A 196 -8.29 -10.66 -3.00
CA GLY A 196 -9.33 -11.17 -2.11
C GLY A 196 -10.22 -12.23 -2.78
N LEU A 197 -10.46 -13.36 -2.12
CA LEU A 197 -11.22 -14.49 -2.67
C LEU A 197 -12.66 -14.57 -2.11
N ASN A 198 -12.89 -14.03 -0.92
CA ASN A 198 -14.19 -13.92 -0.28
C ASN A 198 -14.78 -12.52 -0.45
N ASP A 199 -16.04 -12.32 -0.07
CA ASP A 199 -16.74 -11.03 -0.24
C ASP A 199 -15.99 -9.89 0.46
N ASP A 200 -15.50 -10.14 1.67
CA ASP A 200 -14.55 -9.30 2.40
C ASP A 200 -13.32 -10.12 2.78
N ASN A 201 -12.14 -9.52 2.66
CA ASN A 201 -10.88 -10.15 3.06
C ASN A 201 -10.02 -9.15 3.82
N THR A 202 -9.85 -9.37 5.12
CA THR A 202 -9.12 -8.47 6.02
C THR A 202 -7.79 -9.06 6.42
N PHE A 203 -6.71 -8.28 6.31
CA PHE A 203 -5.36 -8.72 6.65
C PHE A 203 -4.44 -7.59 7.12
N VAL A 204 -3.36 -7.98 7.79
CA VAL A 204 -2.26 -7.12 8.21
C VAL A 204 -0.97 -7.61 7.57
N LEU A 205 -0.12 -6.66 7.14
CA LEU A 205 1.18 -6.94 6.53
C LEU A 205 2.29 -6.73 7.55
N ASN A 206 3.03 -7.80 7.84
CA ASN A 206 4.17 -7.83 8.76
C ASN A 206 5.46 -8.29 8.06
N THR A 207 5.55 -8.06 6.76
CA THR A 207 6.70 -8.40 5.90
C THR A 207 8.04 -7.97 6.51
N THR A 208 9.03 -8.87 6.51
CA THR A 208 10.38 -8.63 7.05
C THR A 208 11.46 -8.99 6.03
N PHE A 209 12.69 -8.47 6.22
CA PHE A 209 13.85 -8.90 5.44
C PHE A 209 14.43 -10.21 5.97
N GLY A 210 15.07 -10.99 5.08
CA GLY A 210 15.64 -12.30 5.39
C GLY A 210 14.61 -13.41 5.48
N ASP A 211 15.09 -14.62 5.72
CA ASP A 211 14.27 -15.82 5.94
C ASP A 211 13.90 -15.92 7.43
N THR A 212 12.60 -15.96 7.71
CA THR A 212 12.07 -16.15 9.06
C THR A 212 11.21 -17.41 9.17
N THR A 213 11.22 -18.26 8.14
CA THR A 213 10.45 -19.50 8.05
C THR A 213 11.18 -20.70 8.69
N GLU A 214 12.47 -20.57 8.98
CA GLU A 214 13.25 -21.60 9.67
C GLU A 214 13.35 -21.33 11.18
N SER A 215 12.81 -22.23 11.99
CA SER A 215 13.16 -22.31 13.41
C SER A 215 14.57 -22.90 13.54
N PHE A 216 15.52 -22.14 14.06
CA PHE A 216 16.86 -22.66 14.36
C PHE A 216 16.75 -23.89 15.29
N PRO A 217 17.32 -25.06 14.94
CA PRO A 217 17.40 -26.16 15.88
C PRO A 217 18.29 -25.75 17.06
N SER A 218 17.73 -25.83 18.26
CA SER A 218 18.43 -25.57 19.51
C SER A 218 19.51 -26.62 19.74
N SER A 219 20.73 -26.39 19.26
CA SER A 219 21.92 -27.08 19.75
C SER A 219 22.42 -26.32 20.98
N GLY A 220 22.16 -26.91 22.15
CA GLY A 220 22.56 -26.35 23.43
C GLY A 220 24.08 -26.23 23.56
N THR A 221 24.54 -25.01 23.79
CA THR A 221 25.69 -24.70 24.64
C THR A 221 25.40 -23.42 25.41
N SER A 222 25.46 -23.52 26.74
CA SER A 222 25.40 -22.40 27.67
C SER A 222 26.70 -21.60 27.62
N VAL A 223 26.64 -20.28 27.42
CA VAL A 223 27.28 -19.26 28.29
C VAL A 223 26.90 -17.85 27.81
N LEU A 224 26.80 -16.95 28.79
CA LEU A 224 26.51 -15.53 28.69
C LEU A 224 27.22 -14.82 27.53
N GLY A 225 26.49 -13.91 26.88
CA GLY A 225 27.12 -12.76 26.23
C GLY A 225 26.43 -12.30 24.96
N SER A 226 25.63 -11.24 25.09
CA SER A 226 25.44 -10.13 24.13
C SER A 226 23.97 -9.82 23.86
N MET A 227 23.45 -8.93 24.70
CA MET A 227 22.52 -7.92 24.21
C MET A 227 23.20 -7.13 23.11
N VAL A 228 22.74 -7.19 21.86
CA VAL A 228 22.98 -6.15 20.85
C VAL A 228 21.90 -6.19 19.76
N LEU A 229 21.13 -5.09 19.74
CA LEU A 229 20.44 -4.44 18.62
C LEU A 229 19.32 -5.18 17.87
N ILE A 230 18.10 -5.03 18.39
CA ILE A 230 16.89 -4.88 17.56
C ILE A 230 16.96 -3.48 16.93
N MET A 231 17.50 -3.37 15.72
CA MET A 231 17.33 -2.17 14.91
C MET A 231 16.01 -2.27 14.14
N ALA A 232 14.97 -1.69 14.73
CA ALA A 232 13.79 -1.29 13.97
C ALA A 232 14.20 -0.18 13.00
N ALA A 233 14.34 -0.53 11.72
CA ALA A 233 14.54 0.44 10.64
C ALA A 233 13.21 1.15 10.37
N LEU A 234 12.89 2.12 11.21
CA LEU A 234 11.83 3.10 11.01
C LEU A 234 12.37 4.19 10.07
N LEU A 235 12.52 3.85 8.78
CA LEU A 235 12.86 4.83 7.73
C LEU A 235 11.59 5.57 7.30
N CYS A 236 11.11 6.44 8.20
CA CYS A 236 10.32 7.57 7.78
C CYS A 236 11.25 8.55 7.06
N PHE A 237 11.07 8.69 5.75
CA PHE A 237 11.68 9.71 4.92
C PHE A 237 11.31 11.12 5.45
N PHE A 238 12.13 11.66 6.36
CA PHE A 238 12.18 13.09 6.66
C PHE A 238 13.53 13.63 6.19
N LEU A 239 13.60 13.97 4.91
CA LEU A 239 14.56 14.94 4.42
C LEU A 239 13.98 16.33 4.69
N PHE A 240 14.39 16.96 5.78
CA PHE A 240 14.39 18.42 5.88
C PHE A 240 15.75 18.89 6.37
N ILE A 241 16.48 19.44 5.41
CA ILE A 241 17.76 20.14 5.49
C ILE A 241 17.59 21.41 6.33
N TRP A 242 18.53 21.66 7.23
CA TRP A 242 18.72 22.95 7.91
C TRP A 242 19.39 23.94 6.94
N ILE A 243 18.81 25.14 6.82
CA ILE A 243 19.55 26.40 6.97
C ILE A 243 19.09 26.98 8.30
#